data_AF-A0A940IA47-F1
#
_entry.id   AF-A0A940IA47-F1
#
_cell.length_a   1.000
_cell.length_b   1.000
_cell.length_c   1.000
_cell.angle_alpha   90.00
_cell.angle_beta   90.00
_cell.angle_gamma   90.00
#
_symmetry.space_group_name_H-M   'P 1'
#
loop_
_entity.id
_entity.type
_entity.pdbx_description
1 polymer ?
#
loop_
_entity_poly.entity_id
_entity_poly.type
_entity_poly.pdbx_seq_one_letter_code
_entity_poly.pdbx_strand_id
1 'polypeptide(L)'
;MLAILSIFMASGIFLTLKYKELSGSISRTSEVEAIMKLVENHLRHNSNLRDLLGKDNLGSFVDSLKENLNTNYLPLSGFDSFEIDSLSYEEVQEYSGLYRFTVTLHDKATNKEVRRYVLISTL
;
A
#
# COMPACT_ATOMS: atom_id res chain seq x y z
N MET A 1 -43.68 -26.18 7.20
CA MET A 1 -43.00 -25.43 8.29
C MET A 1 -41.46 -25.53 8.21
N LEU A 2 -40.87 -26.62 7.68
CA LEU A 2 -39.41 -26.74 7.49
C LEU A 2 -38.79 -25.76 6.46
N ALA A 3 -39.53 -25.36 5.42
CA ALA A 3 -39.01 -24.49 4.35
C ALA A 3 -38.71 -23.04 4.81
N ILE A 4 -39.44 -22.54 5.81
CA ILE A 4 -39.25 -21.17 6.33
C ILE A 4 -37.97 -21.13 7.18
N LEU A 5 -37.73 -22.16 8.01
CA LEU A 5 -36.52 -22.27 8.82
C LEU A 5 -35.25 -22.35 7.96
N SER A 6 -35.28 -23.08 6.84
CA SER A 6 -34.16 -23.15 5.90
C SER A 6 -33.85 -21.81 5.21
N ILE A 7 -34.87 -20.99 4.94
CA ILE A 7 -34.68 -19.65 4.36
C ILE A 7 -34.01 -18.72 5.39
N PHE A 8 -34.47 -18.73 6.65
CA PHE A 8 -33.85 -17.95 7.72
C PHE A 8 -32.40 -18.36 7.99
N MET A 9 -32.09 -19.65 7.97
CA MET A 9 -30.72 -20.14 8.14
C MET A 9 -29.81 -19.76 6.95
N ALA A 10 -30.29 -19.87 5.72
CA ALA A 10 -29.53 -19.47 4.53
C ALA A 10 -29.24 -17.94 4.51
N SER A 11 -30.22 -17.11 4.88
CA SER A 11 -30.03 -15.66 4.99
C SER A 11 -29.06 -15.28 6.12
N GLY A 12 -29.11 -15.96 7.27
CA GLY A 12 -28.20 -15.72 8.38
C GLY A 12 -26.74 -16.09 8.09
N ILE A 13 -26.52 -17.23 7.42
CA ILE A 13 -25.18 -17.65 6.96
C ILE A 13 -24.66 -16.67 5.90
N PHE A 14 -25.50 -16.24 4.95
CA PHE A 14 -25.12 -15.25 3.94
C PHE A 14 -24.72 -13.90 4.55
N LEU A 15 -25.48 -13.37 5.50
CA LEU A 15 -25.12 -12.14 6.20
C LEU A 15 -23.82 -12.27 7.00
N THR A 16 -23.60 -13.42 7.66
CA THR A 16 -22.38 -13.66 8.44
C THR A 16 -21.15 -13.76 7.54
N LEU A 17 -21.27 -14.43 6.39
CA LEU A 17 -20.23 -14.47 5.37
C LEU A 17 -19.93 -13.08 4.82
N LYS A 18 -20.97 -12.30 4.49
CA LYS A 18 -20.80 -10.91 4.03
C LYS A 18 -20.18 -10.01 5.08
N TYR A 19 -20.56 -10.15 6.35
CA TYR A 19 -19.96 -9.39 7.44
C TYR A 19 -18.50 -9.78 7.67
N LYS A 20 -18.16 -11.07 7.59
CA LYS A 20 -16.77 -11.55 7.69
C LYS A 20 -15.92 -11.07 6.51
N GLU A 21 -16.48 -11.09 5.30
CA GLU A 21 -15.85 -10.51 4.10
C GLU A 21 -15.63 -9.01 4.26
N LEU A 22 -16.65 -8.27 4.71
CA LEU A 22 -16.55 -6.82 4.96
C LEU A 22 -15.52 -6.52 6.07
N SER A 23 -15.59 -7.19 7.21
CA SER A 23 -14.66 -7.03 8.32
C SER A 23 -13.22 -7.33 7.89
N GLY A 24 -13.00 -8.42 7.15
CA GLY A 24 -11.69 -8.73 6.56
C GLY A 24 -11.23 -7.66 5.58
N SER A 25 -12.11 -7.17 4.71
CA SER A 25 -11.78 -6.11 3.74
C SER A 25 -11.45 -4.76 4.39
N ILE A 26 -12.12 -4.42 5.51
CA ILE A 26 -11.85 -3.22 6.31
C ILE A 26 -10.48 -3.34 7.00
N SER A 27 -10.17 -4.52 7.55
CA SER A 27 -8.84 -4.81 8.12
C SER A 27 -7.73 -4.66 7.08
N ARG A 28 -7.92 -5.24 5.90
CA ARG A 28 -6.95 -5.18 4.79
C ARG A 28 -6.75 -3.77 4.25
N THR A 29 -7.82 -2.99 4.14
CA THR A 29 -7.71 -1.58 3.74
C THR A 29 -6.91 -0.77 4.77
N SER A 30 -7.12 -1.04 6.06
CA SER A 30 -6.36 -0.39 7.15
C SER A 30 -4.88 -0.79 7.13
N GLU A 31 -4.56 -2.05 6.82
CA GLU A 31 -3.17 -2.52 6.64
C GLU A 31 -2.49 -1.82 5.47
N VAL A 32 -3.17 -1.71 4.32
CA VAL A 32 -2.68 -0.96 3.15
C VAL A 32 -2.39 0.50 3.52
N GLU A 33 -3.29 1.15 4.27
CA GLU A 33 -3.07 2.53 4.73
C GLU A 33 -1.88 2.65 5.69
N ALA A 34 -1.69 1.69 6.59
CA ALA A 34 -0.54 1.66 7.50
C ALA A 34 0.79 1.50 6.74
N ILE A 35 0.83 0.58 5.77
CA ILE A 35 1.98 0.40 4.88
C ILE A 35 2.27 1.70 4.11
N MET A 36 1.24 2.33 3.56
CA MET A 36 1.42 3.59 2.84
C MET A 36 1.94 4.72 3.72
N LYS A 37 1.48 4.82 4.98
CA LYS A 37 2.04 5.80 5.94
C LYS A 37 3.51 5.54 6.24
N LEU A 38 3.92 4.27 6.30
CA LEU A 38 5.32 3.90 6.48
C LEU A 38 6.15 4.34 5.27
N VAL A 39 5.70 4.01 4.05
CA VAL A 39 6.36 4.44 2.81
C VAL A 39 6.43 5.96 2.73
N GLU A 40 5.33 6.66 3.00
CA GLU A 40 5.26 8.12 3.01
C GLU A 40 6.22 8.73 4.04
N ASN A 41 6.33 8.15 5.24
CA ASN A 41 7.27 8.62 6.24
C ASN A 41 8.71 8.49 5.77
N HIS A 42 9.08 7.36 5.16
CA HIS A 42 10.41 7.16 4.60
C HIS A 42 10.69 8.11 3.45
N LEU A 43 9.72 8.39 2.60
CA LEU A 43 9.89 9.34 1.51
C LEU A 43 10.00 10.79 2.03
N ARG A 44 9.10 11.23 2.91
CA ARG A 44 9.04 12.63 3.35
C ARG A 44 10.17 13.04 4.31
N HIS A 45 10.59 12.14 5.18
CA HIS A 45 11.53 12.45 6.26
C HIS A 45 12.95 11.96 5.99
N ASN A 46 13.20 11.30 4.86
CA ASN A 46 14.57 11.02 4.45
C ASN A 46 15.20 12.29 3.90
N SER A 47 16.10 12.90 4.70
CA SER A 47 16.83 14.10 4.34
C SER A 47 17.53 13.97 2.99
N ASN A 48 18.03 12.78 2.68
CA ASN A 48 18.75 12.53 1.45
C ASN A 48 17.81 12.59 0.24
N LEU A 49 16.54 12.22 0.38
CA LEU A 49 15.63 12.20 -0.77
C LEU A 49 15.52 13.60 -1.40
N ARG A 50 15.32 14.65 -0.59
CA ARG A 50 15.21 16.03 -1.09
C ARG A 50 16.47 16.47 -1.82
N ASP A 51 17.64 16.09 -1.33
CA ASP A 51 18.92 16.41 -1.96
C ASP A 51 19.16 15.62 -3.25
N LEU A 52 18.47 14.49 -3.44
CA LEU A 52 18.60 13.62 -4.61
C LEU A 52 17.56 13.93 -5.69
N LEU A 53 16.51 14.70 -5.38
CA LEU A 53 15.51 15.11 -6.37
C LEU A 53 16.16 15.93 -7.50
N GLY A 54 15.91 15.51 -8.74
CA GLY A 54 16.52 16.12 -9.93
C GLY A 54 17.98 15.72 -10.20
N LYS A 55 18.52 14.72 -9.49
CA LYS A 55 19.87 14.17 -9.71
C LYS A 55 19.83 12.74 -10.22
N ASP A 56 20.91 12.33 -10.89
CA ASP A 56 21.03 11.01 -11.55
C ASP A 56 20.98 9.81 -10.58
N ASN A 57 21.19 10.03 -9.29
CA ASN A 57 21.27 8.98 -8.26
C ASN A 57 19.94 8.71 -7.53
N LEU A 58 18.86 9.39 -7.90
CA LEU A 58 17.53 9.17 -7.32
C LEU A 58 17.00 7.75 -7.59
N GLY A 59 17.26 7.18 -8.77
CA GLY A 59 16.87 5.82 -9.13
C GLY A 59 17.41 4.78 -8.16
N SER A 60 18.72 4.78 -7.92
CA SER A 60 19.37 3.84 -6.99
C SER A 60 18.87 3.99 -5.55
N PHE A 61 18.56 5.22 -5.12
CA PHE A 61 17.95 5.46 -3.81
C PHE A 61 16.56 4.82 -3.72
N VAL A 62 15.73 5.00 -4.74
CA VAL A 62 14.37 4.46 -4.78
C VAL A 62 14.38 2.93 -4.80
N ASP A 63 15.27 2.32 -5.58
CA ASP A 63 15.46 0.87 -5.60
C ASP A 63 15.90 0.33 -4.23
N SER A 64 16.89 1.00 -3.60
CA SER A 64 17.36 0.64 -2.26
C SER A 64 16.28 0.80 -1.19
N LEU A 65 15.45 1.83 -1.31
CA LEU A 65 14.32 2.06 -0.40
C LEU A 65 13.28 0.96 -0.53
N LYS A 66 12.91 0.58 -1.77
CA LYS A 66 11.99 -0.54 -2.03
C LYS A 66 12.52 -1.82 -1.40
N GLU A 67 13.78 -2.17 -1.65
CA GLU A 67 14.40 -3.37 -1.10
C GLU A 67 14.34 -3.37 0.43
N ASN A 68 14.79 -2.29 1.06
CA ASN A 68 14.81 -2.17 2.51
C ASN A 68 13.40 -2.26 3.14
N LEU A 69 12.39 -1.64 2.50
CA LEU A 69 11.00 -1.73 2.94
C LEU A 69 10.49 -3.19 2.91
N ASN A 70 10.76 -3.92 1.83
CA ASN A 70 10.34 -5.31 1.69
C ASN A 70 11.10 -6.27 2.60
N THR A 71 12.42 -6.10 2.78
CA THR A 71 13.25 -7.04 3.54
C THR A 71 13.19 -6.82 5.03
N ASN A 72 13.08 -5.57 5.48
CA ASN A 72 13.21 -5.22 6.90
C ASN A 72 11.91 -4.69 7.48
N TYR A 73 11.31 -3.67 6.86
CA TYR A 73 10.22 -2.92 7.52
C TYR A 73 8.87 -3.63 7.49
N LEU A 74 8.44 -4.19 6.35
CA LEU A 74 7.17 -4.90 6.26
C LEU A 74 7.14 -6.13 7.18
N PRO A 75 8.17 -6.99 7.21
CA PRO A 75 8.17 -8.16 8.07
C PRO A 75 8.20 -7.80 9.56
N LEU A 76 9.06 -6.85 9.96
CA LEU A 76 9.15 -6.41 11.35
C LEU A 76 7.86 -5.76 11.86
N SER A 77 7.04 -5.23 10.95
CA SER A 77 5.75 -4.60 11.26
C SER A 77 4.57 -5.58 11.18
N GLY A 78 4.80 -6.87 10.89
CA GLY A 78 3.76 -7.89 10.77
C GLY A 78 2.95 -7.84 9.47
N PHE A 79 3.45 -7.17 8.43
CA PHE A 79 2.80 -7.05 7.12
C PHE A 79 3.30 -8.09 6.10
N ASP A 80 3.69 -9.29 6.55
CA ASP A 80 4.30 -10.34 5.73
C ASP A 80 3.46 -10.76 4.52
N SER A 81 2.15 -10.55 4.56
CA SER A 81 1.23 -10.83 3.46
C SER A 81 1.31 -9.81 2.32
N PHE A 82 2.01 -8.70 2.50
CA PHE A 82 2.17 -7.66 1.48
C PHE A 82 3.59 -7.64 0.92
N GLU A 83 3.71 -7.14 -0.29
CA GLU A 83 4.97 -6.85 -0.97
C GLU A 83 4.84 -5.54 -1.73
N ILE A 84 5.89 -4.71 -1.75
CA ILE A 84 5.99 -3.59 -2.68
C ILE A 84 6.59 -4.13 -3.97
N ASP A 85 5.76 -4.36 -4.98
CA ASP A 85 6.18 -4.85 -6.31
C ASP A 85 6.98 -3.79 -7.06
N SER A 86 6.53 -2.54 -7.00
CA SER A 86 7.22 -1.42 -7.63
C SER A 86 7.11 -0.15 -6.81
N LEU A 87 8.20 0.62 -6.84
CA LEU A 87 8.28 1.98 -6.36
C LEU A 87 8.95 2.78 -7.47
N SER A 88 8.19 3.63 -8.15
CA SER A 88 8.70 4.47 -9.24
C SER A 88 8.45 5.94 -8.93
N TYR A 89 9.09 6.82 -9.69
CA TYR A 89 8.89 8.25 -9.57
C TYR A 89 8.92 8.93 -10.93
N GLU A 90 8.25 10.07 -11.01
CA GLU A 90 8.30 10.98 -12.15
C GLU A 90 8.08 12.41 -11.68
N GLU A 91 8.66 13.38 -12.39
CA GLU A 91 8.31 14.78 -12.20
C GLU A 91 6.92 15.02 -12.81
N VAL A 92 6.05 15.71 -12.08
CA VAL A 92 4.70 16.02 -12.53
C VAL A 92 4.79 17.06 -13.65
N GLN A 93 4.22 16.73 -14.81
CA GLN A 93 4.15 17.65 -15.94
C GLN A 93 3.56 18.98 -15.51
N GLU A 94 4.12 20.08 -15.99
CA GLU A 94 3.69 21.47 -15.70
C GLU A 94 3.97 21.96 -14.27
N TYR A 95 4.51 21.12 -13.37
CA TYR A 95 4.88 21.50 -12.01
C TYR A 95 6.33 21.15 -11.70
N SER A 96 7.24 22.07 -12.04
CA SER A 96 8.66 21.87 -11.76
C SER A 96 8.93 21.72 -10.27
N GLY A 97 9.69 20.70 -9.91
CA GLY A 97 10.01 20.39 -8.51
C GLY A 97 8.93 19.60 -7.76
N LEU A 98 7.82 19.22 -8.41
CA LEU A 98 6.83 18.31 -7.85
C LEU A 98 7.05 16.90 -8.39
N TYR A 99 7.31 15.95 -7.50
CA TYR A 99 7.55 14.55 -7.85
C TYR A 99 6.40 13.66 -7.37
N ARG A 100 5.91 12.80 -8.27
CA ARG A 100 4.94 11.75 -7.97
C ARG A 100 5.67 10.43 -7.81
N PHE A 101 5.66 9.89 -6.59
CA PHE A 101 6.09 8.53 -6.31
C PHE A 101 4.89 7.60 -6.43
N THR A 102 5.00 6.58 -7.28
CA THR A 102 3.98 5.55 -7.45
C THR A 102 4.42 4.29 -6.73
N VAL A 103 3.58 3.83 -5.80
CA VAL A 103 3.79 2.62 -5.01
C VAL A 103 2.78 1.58 -5.46
N THR A 104 3.26 0.41 -5.85
CA THR A 104 2.42 -0.74 -6.17
C THR A 104 2.62 -1.81 -5.10
N LEU A 105 1.55 -2.11 -4.39
CA LEU A 105 1.50 -3.13 -3.34
C LEU A 105 0.80 -4.38 -3.88
N HIS A 106 1.37 -5.54 -3.64
CA HIS A 106 0.72 -6.83 -3.86
C HIS A 106 0.31 -7.43 -2.52
N ASP A 107 -1.00 -7.65 -2.35
CA ASP A 107 -1.53 -8.48 -1.27
C ASP A 107 -1.49 -9.94 -1.72
N LYS A 108 -0.49 -10.68 -1.23
CA LYS A 108 -0.29 -12.10 -1.53
C LYS A 108 -1.43 -12.97 -1.00
N ALA A 109 -2.15 -12.53 0.04
CA ALA A 109 -3.25 -13.30 0.62
C ALA A 109 -4.52 -13.25 -0.23
N THR A 110 -4.76 -12.13 -0.93
CA THR A 110 -5.93 -11.97 -1.81
C THR A 110 -5.59 -11.93 -3.30
N ASN A 111 -4.30 -11.99 -3.63
CA ASN A 111 -3.74 -11.83 -4.97
C ASN A 111 -4.21 -10.53 -5.66
N LYS A 112 -4.28 -9.44 -4.89
CA LYS A 112 -4.72 -8.12 -5.39
C LYS A 112 -3.57 -7.14 -5.44
N GLU A 113 -3.53 -6.36 -6.51
CA GLU A 113 -2.64 -5.22 -6.64
C GLU A 113 -3.35 -3.95 -6.15
N VAL A 114 -2.62 -3.12 -5.40
CA VAL A 114 -3.08 -1.82 -4.94
C VAL A 114 -2.04 -0.77 -5.30
N ARG A 115 -2.45 0.20 -6.11
CA ARG A 115 -1.62 1.35 -6.49
C ARG A 115 -1.95 2.58 -5.66
N ARG A 116 -0.91 3.28 -5.20
CA ARG A 116 -1.01 4.49 -4.39
C ARG A 116 0.07 5.49 -4.81
N TYR A 117 -0.16 6.75 -4.48
CA TYR A 117 0.70 7.86 -4.92
C TYR A 117 1.12 8.71 -3.72
N VAL A 118 2.39 9.12 -3.71
CA VAL A 118 2.92 10.08 -2.74
C VAL A 118 3.50 11.26 -3.52
N LEU A 119 3.04 12.47 -3.20
CA LEU A 119 3.53 13.71 -3.81
C LEU A 119 4.55 14.40 -2.90
N ILE A 120 5.70 14.74 -3.47
CA ILE A 120 6.80 15.41 -2.78
C ILE A 120 7.21 16.64 -3.58
N SER A 121 7.17 17.79 -2.91
CA SER A 121 7.65 19.06 -3.44
C SER A 121 9.10 19.30 -3.01
N THR A 122 9.92 19.82 -3.92
CA THR A 122 11.24 20.39 -3.59
C THR A 122 11.16 21.84 -3.10
N LEU A 123 10.01 22.51 -3.33
CA LEU A 123 9.69 23.84 -2.79
C LEU A 123 9.37 23.77 -1.30
#